data_AF-A0A519Z196-F1
#
_entry.id   AF-A0A519Z196-F1
#
_cell.length_a   1.000
_cell.length_b   1.000
_cell.length_c   1.000
_cell.angle_alpha   90.00
_cell.angle_beta   90.00
_cell.angle_gamma   90.00
#
_symmetry.space_group_name_H-M   'P 1'
#
loop_
_entity.id
_entity.type
_entity.pdbx_description
1 polymer ?
#
loop_
_entity_poly.entity_id
_entity_poly.type
_entity_poly.pdbx_seq_one_letter_code
_entity_poly.pdbx_strand_id
1 'polypeptide(L)'
;MTNAVKQLHSKLIGDVGTTSIQARIFHEICIMAIMAITVILIINMFIRVPNVNVILIATLLVIGAVYYSSKFRGNLKSSVAIFTISSNILLVINFIYNSGVNGPTLLLFMLSVVFTISVMPGKASFFWVPLNACVVITLLAFEYYYPQTIVNSYETRAGFFIDTASSYLAVVACLVIVLSYFIKSHQMEKMKAINASTALKEANDAKTKLLSILSHDLRSPLNSIQSFLEILIDMDLEEDERKAIKKSLLKETKNTQTMLFNLLSWTKAQMDGGVKVNLVKLNLYEVMETCIEMQQTSAAEKKISIRNRVEPHTCITADLDMLKLVIRNLLNNAIKFTRNGGEIVAESKESDGMGILTLKDNGIGIAADN
;
A
#
# COMPACT_ATOMS: atom_id res chain seq x y z
N MET A 1 -17.36 -15.11 8.55
CA MET A 1 -17.78 -13.84 9.19
C MET A 1 -18.45 -12.97 8.12
N THR A 2 -19.77 -12.85 8.16
CA THR A 2 -20.62 -12.13 7.17
C THR A 2 -20.21 -10.66 7.03
N ASN A 3 -20.33 -10.08 5.83
CA ASN A 3 -19.91 -8.69 5.54
C ASN A 3 -20.54 -7.65 6.51
N ALA A 4 -21.76 -7.91 7.00
CA ALA A 4 -22.41 -7.09 8.02
C ALA A 4 -21.64 -7.05 9.36
N VAL A 5 -21.05 -8.17 9.77
CA VAL A 5 -20.26 -8.24 11.01
C VAL A 5 -18.96 -7.45 10.87
N LYS A 6 -18.32 -7.49 9.70
CA LYS A 6 -17.11 -6.70 9.43
C LYS A 6 -17.40 -5.19 9.41
N GLN A 7 -18.53 -4.77 8.85
CA GLN A 7 -18.96 -3.37 8.87
C GLN A 7 -19.34 -2.88 10.27
N LEU A 8 -20.00 -3.71 11.06
CA LEU A 8 -20.31 -3.38 12.46
C LEU A 8 -19.02 -3.27 13.29
N HIS A 9 -18.09 -4.20 13.10
CA HIS A 9 -16.77 -4.22 13.74
C HIS A 9 -15.96 -2.95 13.42
N SER A 10 -15.86 -2.57 12.13
CA SER A 10 -15.17 -1.33 11.74
C SER A 10 -15.84 -0.08 12.30
N LYS A 11 -17.18 -0.02 12.33
CA LYS A 11 -17.93 1.09 12.92
C LYS A 11 -17.72 1.20 14.44
N LEU A 12 -17.50 0.07 15.12
CA LEU A 12 -17.30 0.03 16.56
C LEU A 12 -15.88 0.41 16.97
N ILE A 13 -14.87 -0.01 16.23
CA ILE A 13 -13.44 0.12 16.60
C ILE A 13 -12.78 1.33 15.96
N GLY A 14 -13.29 1.78 14.82
CA GLY A 14 -12.70 2.84 14.00
C GLY A 14 -12.01 2.26 12.77
N ASP A 15 -12.00 3.05 11.69
CA ASP A 15 -11.45 2.63 10.41
C ASP A 15 -9.91 2.61 10.44
N VAL A 16 -9.32 1.72 9.63
CA VAL A 16 -7.87 1.50 9.51
C VAL A 16 -7.16 2.75 9.02
N GLY A 17 -7.84 3.60 8.23
CA GLY A 17 -7.28 4.84 7.68
C GLY A 17 -7.36 6.07 8.59
N THR A 18 -8.36 6.16 9.47
CA THR A 18 -8.62 7.38 10.27
C THR A 18 -8.22 7.25 11.74
N THR A 19 -8.07 6.02 12.23
CA THR A 19 -7.93 5.74 13.67
C THR A 19 -6.60 5.08 13.96
N SER A 20 -5.86 5.60 14.94
CA SER A 20 -4.57 5.03 15.33
C SER A 20 -4.73 3.57 15.76
N ILE A 21 -3.67 2.77 15.58
CA ILE A 21 -3.71 1.35 15.94
C ILE A 21 -3.94 1.14 17.44
N GLN A 22 -3.39 2.03 18.27
CA GLN A 22 -3.55 2.03 19.72
C GLN A 22 -5.00 2.31 20.14
N ALA A 23 -5.67 3.26 19.48
CA ALA A 23 -7.08 3.55 19.74
C ALA A 23 -7.95 2.36 19.35
N ARG A 24 -7.65 1.69 18.23
CA ARG A 24 -8.38 0.49 17.81
C ARG A 24 -8.23 -0.67 18.78
N ILE A 25 -7.01 -0.91 19.29
CA ILE A 25 -6.76 -1.90 20.35
C ILE A 25 -7.56 -1.55 21.61
N PHE A 26 -7.52 -0.29 22.05
CA PHE A 26 -8.26 0.15 23.22
C PHE A 26 -9.78 -0.02 23.08
N HIS A 27 -10.34 0.36 21.93
CA HIS A 27 -11.77 0.19 21.64
C HIS A 27 -12.19 -1.28 21.62
N GLU A 28 -11.39 -2.15 21.02
CA GLU A 28 -11.65 -3.59 20.99
C GLU A 28 -11.66 -4.18 22.41
N ILE A 29 -10.68 -3.81 23.23
CA ILE A 29 -10.61 -4.22 24.64
C ILE A 29 -11.83 -3.73 25.42
N CYS A 30 -12.25 -2.48 25.25
CA CYS A 30 -13.42 -1.94 25.95
C CYS A 30 -14.69 -2.70 25.60
N ILE A 31 -14.93 -2.98 24.32
CA ILE A 31 -16.12 -3.71 23.86
C ILE A 31 -16.11 -5.13 24.42
N MET A 32 -14.96 -5.81 24.37
CA MET A 32 -14.80 -7.14 24.93
C MET A 32 -15.01 -7.18 26.45
N ALA A 33 -14.45 -6.22 27.18
CA ALA A 33 -14.62 -6.10 28.61
C ALA A 33 -16.10 -5.84 28.98
N ILE A 34 -16.81 -5.00 28.23
CA ILE A 34 -18.24 -4.79 28.42
C ILE A 34 -19.03 -6.09 28.25
N MET A 35 -18.75 -6.87 27.20
CA MET A 35 -19.42 -8.16 26.98
C MET A 35 -19.11 -9.15 28.10
N ALA A 36 -17.83 -9.30 28.48
CA ALA A 36 -17.41 -10.23 29.53
C ALA A 36 -18.01 -9.86 30.90
N ILE A 37 -17.94 -8.58 31.29
CA ILE A 37 -18.50 -8.11 32.56
C ILE A 37 -20.02 -8.25 32.58
N THR A 38 -20.71 -8.04 31.46
CA THR A 38 -22.17 -8.25 31.38
C THR A 38 -22.54 -9.71 31.65
N VAL A 39 -21.79 -10.66 31.09
CA VAL A 39 -21.99 -12.10 31.35
C VAL A 39 -21.73 -12.43 32.82
N ILE A 40 -20.62 -11.93 33.39
CA ILE A 40 -20.28 -12.15 34.80
C ILE A 40 -21.34 -11.55 35.72
N LEU A 41 -21.87 -10.36 35.40
CA LEU A 41 -22.93 -9.71 36.16
C LEU A 41 -24.19 -10.59 36.21
N ILE A 42 -24.59 -11.18 35.09
CA ILE A 42 -25.74 -12.10 35.04
C ILE A 42 -25.49 -13.32 35.92
N ILE A 43 -24.30 -13.93 35.83
CA ILE A 43 -23.91 -15.09 36.67
C ILE A 43 -23.96 -14.72 38.16
N ASN A 44 -23.43 -13.57 38.53
CA ASN A 44 -23.36 -13.11 39.92
C ASN A 44 -24.72 -12.72 40.51
N MET A 45 -25.70 -12.35 39.67
CA MET A 45 -27.10 -12.24 40.10
C MET A 45 -27.67 -13.60 40.54
N PHE A 46 -27.31 -14.70 39.86
CA PHE A 46 -27.72 -16.05 40.27
C PHE A 46 -27.01 -16.54 41.53
N ILE A 47 -25.73 -16.16 41.72
CA ILE A 47 -24.94 -16.54 42.90
C ILE A 47 -25.31 -15.71 44.15
N ARG A 48 -26.08 -14.62 43.99
CA ARG A 48 -26.53 -13.70 45.05
C ARG A 48 -25.41 -12.97 45.77
N VAL A 49 -24.47 -12.39 45.01
CA VAL A 49 -23.37 -11.54 45.53
C VAL A 49 -23.61 -10.05 45.24
N PRO A 50 -24.47 -9.34 45.99
CA PRO A 50 -24.95 -8.00 45.63
C PRO A 50 -23.84 -6.94 45.63
N ASN A 51 -22.89 -7.00 46.57
CA ASN A 51 -21.79 -6.04 46.66
C ASN A 51 -20.88 -6.09 45.42
N VAL A 52 -20.62 -7.30 44.92
CA VAL A 52 -19.81 -7.52 43.71
C VAL A 52 -20.54 -6.98 42.47
N ASN A 53 -21.86 -7.17 42.37
CA ASN A 53 -22.65 -6.65 41.25
C ASN A 53 -22.60 -5.12 41.16
N VAL A 54 -22.65 -4.40 42.28
CA VAL A 54 -22.52 -2.95 42.29
C VAL A 54 -21.17 -2.51 41.72
N ILE A 55 -20.09 -3.21 42.09
CA ILE A 55 -18.73 -2.92 41.60
C ILE A 55 -18.62 -3.20 40.09
N LEU A 56 -19.22 -4.29 39.61
CA LEU A 56 -19.23 -4.62 38.18
C LEU A 56 -20.02 -3.60 37.36
N ILE A 57 -21.16 -3.10 37.87
CA ILE A 57 -21.93 -2.03 37.22
C ILE A 57 -21.11 -0.74 37.17
N ALA A 58 -20.44 -0.36 38.27
CA ALA A 58 -19.55 0.81 38.27
C ALA A 58 -18.41 0.65 37.24
N THR A 59 -17.87 -0.57 37.12
CA THR A 59 -16.85 -0.89 36.12
C THR A 59 -17.38 -0.73 34.69
N LEU A 60 -18.58 -1.21 34.39
CA LEU A 60 -19.22 -1.04 33.07
C LEU A 60 -19.41 0.44 32.72
N LEU A 61 -19.85 1.26 33.68
CA LEU A 61 -20.04 2.69 33.47
C LEU A 61 -18.72 3.39 33.15
N VAL A 62 -17.65 3.07 33.89
CA VAL A 62 -16.31 3.61 33.64
C VAL A 62 -15.83 3.22 32.24
N ILE A 63 -15.93 1.93 31.88
CA ILE A 63 -15.48 1.43 30.56
C ILE A 63 -16.28 2.09 29.43
N GLY A 64 -17.60 2.21 29.59
CA GLY A 64 -18.45 2.90 28.63
C GLY A 64 -18.06 4.37 28.45
N ALA A 65 -17.80 5.08 29.55
CA ALA A 65 -17.42 6.49 29.53
C ALA A 65 -16.05 6.73 28.85
N VAL A 66 -15.03 5.93 29.18
CA VAL A 66 -13.69 6.06 28.58
C VAL A 66 -13.69 5.61 27.12
N TYR A 67 -14.48 4.59 26.75
CA TYR A 67 -14.68 4.19 25.37
C TYR A 67 -15.31 5.33 24.55
N TYR A 68 -16.39 5.91 25.07
CA TYR A 68 -17.08 7.03 24.41
C TYR A 68 -16.14 8.24 24.24
N SER A 69 -15.41 8.61 25.30
CA SER A 69 -14.42 9.68 25.27
C SER A 69 -13.31 9.44 24.24
N SER A 70 -12.73 8.24 24.22
CA SER A 70 -11.68 7.89 23.26
C SER A 70 -12.18 7.94 21.82
N LYS A 71 -13.36 7.36 21.56
CA LYS A 71 -13.90 7.21 20.22
C LYS A 71 -14.43 8.52 19.62
N PHE A 72 -15.21 9.29 20.38
CA PHE A 72 -15.92 10.44 19.85
C PHE A 72 -15.24 11.77 20.15
N ARG A 73 -14.41 11.85 21.21
CA ARG A 73 -13.65 13.06 21.54
C ARG A 73 -12.17 12.98 21.14
N GLY A 74 -11.70 11.84 20.64
CA GLY A 74 -10.32 11.66 20.16
C GLY A 74 -9.24 11.65 21.25
N ASN A 75 -9.63 11.68 22.54
CA ASN A 75 -8.72 11.82 23.67
C ASN A 75 -8.23 10.47 24.19
N LEU A 76 -7.46 9.73 23.37
CA LEU A 76 -6.99 8.39 23.73
C LEU A 76 -6.14 8.39 25.01
N LYS A 77 -5.10 9.23 25.09
CA LYS A 77 -4.15 9.25 26.22
C LYS A 77 -4.86 9.43 27.57
N SER A 78 -5.75 10.41 27.66
CA SER A 78 -6.52 10.68 28.88
C SER A 78 -7.50 9.56 29.20
N SER A 79 -8.17 9.00 28.18
CA SER A 79 -9.14 7.91 28.37
C SER A 79 -8.47 6.65 28.90
N VAL A 80 -7.27 6.33 28.41
CA VAL A 80 -6.48 5.20 28.89
C VAL A 80 -5.97 5.43 30.31
N ALA A 81 -5.47 6.63 30.62
CA ALA A 81 -5.04 6.97 31.99
C ALA A 81 -6.20 6.86 32.99
N ILE A 82 -7.38 7.41 32.66
CA ILE A 82 -8.58 7.32 33.48
C ILE A 82 -9.00 5.85 33.64
N PHE A 83 -8.96 5.06 32.57
CA PHE A 83 -9.25 3.63 32.61
C PHE A 83 -8.30 2.88 33.56
N THR A 84 -6.98 3.08 33.44
CA THR A 84 -5.99 2.41 34.30
C THR A 84 -6.14 2.81 35.77
N ILE A 85 -6.35 4.09 36.07
CA ILE A 85 -6.55 4.55 37.46
C ILE A 85 -7.84 3.97 38.04
N SER A 86 -8.95 4.15 37.32
CA SER A 86 -10.28 3.74 37.78
C SER A 86 -10.37 2.21 37.92
N SER A 87 -9.78 1.46 36.98
CA SER A 87 -9.74 -0.01 37.07
C SER A 87 -8.93 -0.49 38.27
N ASN A 88 -7.78 0.11 38.58
CA ASN A 88 -7.01 -0.26 39.77
C ASN A 88 -7.80 0.01 41.06
N ILE A 89 -8.48 1.18 41.16
CA ILE A 89 -9.33 1.51 42.32
C ILE A 89 -10.49 0.50 42.44
N LEU A 90 -11.18 0.22 41.34
CA LEU A 90 -12.29 -0.73 41.34
C LEU A 90 -11.84 -2.15 41.67
N LEU A 91 -10.64 -2.57 41.25
CA LEU A 91 -10.05 -3.86 41.60
C LEU A 91 -9.65 -3.93 43.07
N VAL A 92 -9.16 -2.85 43.67
CA VAL A 92 -8.93 -2.77 45.12
C VAL A 92 -10.25 -2.96 45.89
N ILE A 93 -11.31 -2.27 45.49
CA ILE A 93 -12.63 -2.42 46.11
C ILE A 93 -13.16 -3.84 45.88
N ASN A 94 -13.00 -4.38 44.66
CA ASN A 94 -13.38 -5.75 44.35
C ASN A 94 -12.61 -6.76 45.19
N PHE A 95 -11.33 -6.53 45.49
CA PHE A 95 -10.53 -7.42 46.33
C PHE A 95 -11.11 -7.52 47.74
N ILE A 96 -11.46 -6.39 48.36
CA ILE A 96 -12.02 -6.33 49.71
C ILE A 96 -13.41 -6.99 49.77
N TYR A 97 -14.24 -6.75 48.75
CA TYR A 97 -15.64 -7.22 48.71
C TYR A 97 -15.86 -8.52 47.94
N ASN A 98 -14.82 -9.17 47.41
CA ASN A 98 -14.92 -10.41 46.65
C ASN A 98 -13.95 -11.46 47.20
N SER A 99 -13.95 -11.64 48.52
CA SER A 99 -13.21 -12.69 49.23
C SER A 99 -11.67 -12.65 49.09
N GLY A 100 -11.07 -11.49 48.79
CA GLY A 100 -9.63 -11.25 48.89
C GLY A 100 -8.78 -12.21 48.06
N VAL A 101 -7.74 -12.78 48.67
CA VAL A 101 -6.85 -13.80 48.08
C VAL A 101 -7.60 -15.04 47.62
N ASN A 102 -8.69 -15.39 48.29
CA ASN A 102 -9.47 -16.57 47.92
C ASN A 102 -10.32 -16.31 46.66
N GLY A 103 -10.67 -15.06 46.36
CA GLY A 103 -11.49 -14.71 45.21
C GLY A 103 -10.75 -14.60 43.87
N PRO A 104 -11.48 -14.35 42.77
CA PRO A 104 -10.91 -14.26 41.43
C PRO A 104 -10.16 -12.94 41.14
N THR A 105 -10.16 -11.98 42.06
CA THR A 105 -9.70 -10.60 41.81
C THR A 105 -8.24 -10.52 41.38
N LEU A 106 -7.37 -11.41 41.88
CA LEU A 106 -5.95 -11.45 41.48
C LEU A 106 -5.78 -11.79 39.98
N LEU A 107 -6.68 -12.60 39.40
CA LEU A 107 -6.68 -12.88 37.95
C LEU A 107 -7.02 -11.61 37.15
N LEU A 108 -7.94 -10.79 37.66
CA LEU A 108 -8.32 -9.53 37.03
C LEU A 108 -7.18 -8.49 37.12
N PHE A 109 -6.40 -8.48 38.21
CA PHE A 109 -5.17 -7.68 38.28
C PHE A 109 -4.16 -8.11 37.21
N MET A 110 -3.92 -9.41 37.01
CA MET A 110 -3.03 -9.88 35.92
C MET A 110 -3.53 -9.43 34.55
N LEU A 111 -4.84 -9.53 34.30
CA LEU A 111 -5.44 -9.05 33.05
C LEU A 111 -5.26 -7.54 32.86
N SER A 112 -5.38 -6.74 33.93
CA SER A 112 -5.18 -5.28 33.89
C SER A 112 -3.76 -4.88 33.48
N VAL A 113 -2.75 -5.67 33.87
CA VAL A 113 -1.35 -5.46 33.44
C VAL A 113 -1.20 -5.71 31.95
N VAL A 114 -1.74 -6.83 31.44
CA VAL A 114 -1.70 -7.15 30.01
C VAL A 114 -2.38 -6.06 29.19
N PHE A 115 -3.53 -5.55 29.64
CA PHE A 115 -4.19 -4.43 28.97
C PHE A 115 -3.37 -3.15 29.00
N THR A 116 -2.76 -2.81 30.13
CA THR A 116 -1.92 -1.62 30.25
C THR A 116 -0.73 -1.67 29.28
N ILE A 117 -0.06 -2.82 29.18
CA ILE A 117 1.05 -3.03 28.24
C ILE A 117 0.55 -2.96 26.79
N SER A 118 -0.62 -3.53 26.50
CA SER A 118 -1.20 -3.59 25.16
C SER A 118 -1.59 -2.22 24.62
N VAL A 119 -2.11 -1.33 25.49
CA VAL A 119 -2.64 -0.03 25.09
C VAL A 119 -1.62 1.09 25.25
N MET A 120 -0.71 0.99 26.23
CA MET A 120 0.33 1.98 26.52
C MET A 120 1.75 1.42 26.26
N PRO A 121 2.13 1.14 25.01
CA PRO A 121 3.49 0.68 24.72
C PRO A 121 4.52 1.79 24.98
N GLY A 122 5.71 1.40 25.46
CA GLY A 122 6.86 2.30 25.66
C GLY A 122 7.09 2.73 27.11
N LYS A 123 7.57 3.97 27.32
CA LYS A 123 8.03 4.45 28.65
C LYS A 123 6.93 4.53 29.73
N ALA A 124 5.66 4.58 29.34
CA ALA A 124 4.56 4.68 30.30
C ALA A 124 4.29 3.35 31.04
N SER A 125 4.43 2.19 30.38
CA SER A 125 4.22 0.89 31.03
C SER A 125 5.25 0.61 32.12
N PHE A 126 6.46 1.16 32.02
CA PHE A 126 7.49 1.10 33.07
C PHE A 126 7.06 1.73 34.39
N PHE A 127 6.11 2.68 34.38
CA PHE A 127 5.54 3.25 35.59
C PHE A 127 4.33 2.44 36.08
N TRP A 128 3.39 2.13 35.18
CA TRP A 128 2.12 1.52 35.55
C TRP A 128 2.21 0.06 35.99
N VAL A 129 3.13 -0.73 35.41
CA VAL A 129 3.27 -2.15 35.78
C VAL A 129 3.82 -2.31 37.20
N PRO A 130 4.91 -1.62 37.61
CA PRO A 130 5.36 -1.64 39.00
C PRO A 130 4.34 -1.07 39.97
N LEU A 131 3.60 -0.01 39.57
CA LEU A 131 2.52 0.55 40.39
C LEU A 131 1.44 -0.50 40.68
N ASN A 132 0.98 -1.22 39.66
CA ASN A 132 0.00 -2.30 39.82
C ASN A 132 0.54 -3.42 40.72
N ALA A 133 1.79 -3.85 40.52
CA ALA A 133 2.42 -4.86 41.37
C ALA A 133 2.53 -4.40 42.83
N CYS A 134 2.89 -3.13 43.05
CA CYS A 134 2.95 -2.52 44.39
C CYS A 134 1.57 -2.51 45.06
N VAL A 135 0.52 -2.16 44.32
CA VAL A 135 -0.88 -2.22 44.82
C VAL A 135 -1.24 -3.65 45.23
N VAL A 136 -0.95 -4.65 44.39
CA VAL A 136 -1.24 -6.05 44.71
C VAL A 136 -0.47 -6.51 45.96
N ILE A 137 0.84 -6.23 46.03
CA ILE A 137 1.66 -6.58 47.22
C ILE A 137 1.12 -5.91 48.48
N THR A 138 0.71 -4.64 48.37
CA THR A 138 0.13 -3.89 49.49
C THR A 138 -1.19 -4.51 49.95
N LEU A 139 -2.05 -4.94 49.02
CA LEU A 139 -3.30 -5.62 49.35
C LEU A 139 -3.07 -6.98 50.01
N LEU A 140 -2.10 -7.77 49.51
CA LEU A 140 -1.75 -9.05 50.10
C LEU A 140 -1.23 -8.88 51.53
N ALA A 141 -0.36 -7.89 51.76
CA ALA A 141 0.10 -7.55 53.10
C ALA A 141 -1.07 -7.06 53.98
N PHE A 142 -1.95 -6.22 53.44
CA PHE A 142 -3.10 -5.69 54.15
C PHE A 142 -4.07 -6.80 54.59
N GLU A 143 -4.39 -7.76 53.73
CA GLU A 143 -5.21 -8.92 54.10
C GLU A 143 -4.54 -9.80 55.15
N TYR A 144 -3.22 -9.99 55.08
CA TYR A 144 -2.47 -10.76 56.07
C TYR A 144 -2.56 -10.14 57.48
N TYR A 145 -2.40 -8.82 57.60
CA TYR A 145 -2.46 -8.13 58.89
C TYR A 145 -3.88 -7.82 59.37
N TYR A 146 -4.84 -7.63 58.45
CA TYR A 146 -6.21 -7.23 58.75
C TYR A 146 -7.26 -8.13 58.06
N PRO A 147 -7.26 -9.45 58.33
CA PRO A 147 -8.12 -10.40 57.61
C PRO A 147 -9.63 -10.14 57.82
N GLN A 148 -10.00 -9.55 58.95
CA GLN A 148 -11.40 -9.20 59.29
C GLN A 148 -12.03 -8.18 58.33
N THR A 149 -11.21 -7.42 57.59
CA THR A 149 -11.69 -6.39 56.66
C THR A 149 -12.20 -7.01 55.35
N ILE A 150 -11.75 -8.23 55.02
CA ILE A 150 -12.14 -8.92 53.79
C ILE A 150 -13.53 -9.54 53.97
N VAL A 151 -14.46 -9.13 53.12
CA VAL A 151 -15.83 -9.64 53.15
C VAL A 151 -15.87 -10.95 52.37
N ASN A 152 -16.24 -12.04 53.05
CA ASN A 152 -16.53 -13.29 52.37
C ASN A 152 -17.90 -13.20 51.71
N SER A 153 -17.90 -13.07 50.39
CA SER A 153 -19.13 -12.77 49.64
C SER A 153 -19.93 -14.01 49.23
N TYR A 154 -19.35 -15.22 49.32
CA TYR A 154 -20.02 -16.42 48.84
C TYR A 154 -20.71 -17.17 49.99
N GLU A 155 -22.04 -17.28 49.91
CA GLU A 155 -22.83 -18.09 50.84
C GLU A 155 -22.66 -19.60 50.61
N THR A 156 -22.37 -20.00 49.38
CA THR A 156 -22.26 -21.41 48.98
C THR A 156 -20.92 -21.72 48.33
N ARG A 157 -20.41 -22.93 48.58
CA ARG A 157 -19.23 -23.47 47.88
C ARG A 157 -19.45 -23.47 46.36
N ALA A 158 -20.65 -23.81 45.89
CA ALA A 158 -20.97 -23.79 44.47
C ALA A 158 -20.79 -22.40 43.85
N GLY A 159 -21.27 -21.35 44.53
CA GLY A 159 -21.12 -19.96 44.07
C GLY A 159 -19.66 -19.55 43.89
N PHE A 160 -18.82 -19.85 44.88
CA PHE A 160 -17.38 -19.61 44.81
C PHE A 160 -16.72 -20.26 43.59
N PHE A 161 -17.02 -21.55 43.34
CA PHE A 161 -16.46 -22.28 42.22
C PHE A 161 -16.93 -21.74 40.87
N ILE A 162 -18.22 -21.37 40.75
CA ILE A 162 -18.78 -20.84 39.50
C ILE A 162 -18.16 -19.47 39.18
N ASP A 163 -18.06 -18.56 40.15
CA ASP A 163 -17.48 -17.24 39.91
C ASP A 163 -15.98 -17.33 39.56
N THR A 164 -15.23 -18.17 40.30
CA THR A 164 -13.81 -18.40 40.00
C THR A 164 -13.60 -19.00 38.61
N ALA A 165 -14.37 -20.03 38.25
CA ALA A 165 -14.27 -20.69 36.94
C ALA A 165 -14.67 -19.75 35.79
N SER A 166 -15.78 -19.02 35.94
CA SER A 166 -16.25 -18.08 34.92
C SER A 166 -15.30 -16.90 34.74
N SER A 167 -14.76 -16.34 35.83
CA SER A 167 -13.74 -15.30 35.79
C SER A 167 -12.46 -15.77 35.11
N TYR A 168 -11.99 -16.99 35.42
CA TYR A 168 -10.82 -17.57 34.74
C TYR A 168 -11.04 -17.72 33.23
N LEU A 169 -12.18 -18.27 32.81
CA LEU A 169 -12.52 -18.41 31.39
C LEU A 169 -12.61 -17.05 30.68
N ALA A 170 -13.18 -16.03 31.34
CA ALA A 170 -13.25 -14.68 30.79
C ALA A 170 -11.85 -14.06 30.59
N VAL A 171 -10.95 -14.24 31.55
CA VAL A 171 -9.55 -13.79 31.45
C VAL A 171 -8.84 -14.49 30.31
N VAL A 172 -8.93 -15.82 30.22
CA VAL A 172 -8.31 -16.60 29.13
C VAL A 172 -8.84 -16.16 27.77
N ALA A 173 -10.16 -15.99 27.63
CA ALA A 173 -10.77 -15.51 26.39
C ALA A 173 -10.24 -14.13 26.00
N CYS A 174 -10.15 -13.20 26.95
CA CYS A 174 -9.57 -11.87 26.70
C CYS A 174 -8.10 -11.97 26.26
N LEU A 175 -7.28 -12.77 26.94
CA LEU A 175 -5.86 -12.94 26.59
C LEU A 175 -5.68 -13.52 25.19
N VAL A 176 -6.42 -14.56 24.84
CA VAL A 176 -6.36 -15.17 23.49
C VAL A 176 -6.70 -14.15 22.41
N ILE A 177 -7.72 -13.33 22.63
CA ILE A 177 -8.16 -12.31 21.67
C ILE A 177 -7.11 -11.21 21.51
N VAL A 178 -6.59 -10.67 22.63
CA VAL A 178 -5.53 -9.64 22.59
C VAL A 178 -4.30 -10.17 21.86
N LEU A 179 -3.81 -11.36 22.22
CA LEU A 179 -2.64 -11.96 21.58
C LEU A 179 -2.87 -12.26 20.09
N SER A 180 -4.04 -12.81 19.74
CA SER A 180 -4.41 -13.08 18.34
C SER A 180 -4.44 -11.79 17.51
N TYR A 181 -4.94 -10.69 18.07
CA TYR A 181 -4.92 -9.38 17.43
C TYR A 181 -3.49 -8.90 17.18
N PHE A 182 -2.60 -8.99 18.18
CA PHE A 182 -1.20 -8.60 18.04
C PHE A 182 -0.46 -9.41 16.98
N ILE A 183 -0.62 -10.74 17.00
CA ILE A 183 -0.01 -11.63 16.01
C ILE A 183 -0.46 -11.25 14.60
N LYS A 184 -1.78 -11.05 14.41
CA LYS A 184 -2.34 -10.66 13.12
C LYS A 184 -1.84 -9.30 12.66
N SER A 185 -1.76 -8.33 13.56
CA SER A 185 -1.22 -6.99 13.26
C SER A 185 0.22 -7.08 12.77
N HIS A 186 1.07 -7.83 13.48
CA HIS A 186 2.46 -7.99 13.12
C HIS A 186 2.65 -8.73 11.79
N GLN A 187 1.83 -9.77 11.52
CA GLN A 187 1.84 -10.47 10.24
C GLN A 187 1.46 -9.55 9.07
N MET A 188 0.47 -8.68 9.26
CA MET A 188 0.06 -7.70 8.24
C MET A 188 1.17 -6.69 7.94
N GLU A 189 1.87 -6.20 8.97
CA GLU A 189 3.02 -5.30 8.78
C GLU A 189 4.16 -6.01 8.04
N LYS A 190 4.48 -7.25 8.42
CA LYS A 190 5.50 -8.06 7.74
C LYS A 190 5.15 -8.31 6.27
N MET A 191 3.89 -8.63 5.97
CA MET A 191 3.43 -8.84 4.59
C MET A 191 3.54 -7.56 3.75
N LYS A 192 3.16 -6.41 4.31
CA LYS A 192 3.34 -5.11 3.63
C LYS A 192 4.81 -4.82 3.34
N ALA A 193 5.71 -5.10 4.29
CA ALA A 193 7.14 -4.91 4.11
C ALA A 193 7.71 -5.84 3.03
N ILE A 194 7.30 -7.11 3.00
CA ILE A 194 7.70 -8.07 1.96
C ILE A 194 7.22 -7.60 0.59
N ASN A 195 5.94 -7.24 0.45
CA ASN A 195 5.41 -6.79 -0.83
C ASN A 195 6.11 -5.53 -1.35
N ALA A 196 6.38 -4.56 -0.46
CA ALA A 196 7.14 -3.37 -0.82
C ALA A 196 8.58 -3.71 -1.25
N SER A 197 9.24 -4.63 -0.55
CA SER A 197 10.58 -5.10 -0.89
C SER A 197 10.61 -5.83 -2.23
N THR A 198 9.62 -6.67 -2.52
CA THR A 198 9.51 -7.39 -3.80
C THR A 198 9.30 -6.41 -4.94
N ALA A 199 8.38 -5.45 -4.80
CA ALA A 199 8.13 -4.43 -5.82
C ALA A 199 9.37 -3.56 -6.09
N LEU A 200 10.12 -3.19 -5.03
CA LEU A 200 11.39 -2.48 -5.18
C LEU A 200 12.44 -3.32 -5.92
N LYS A 201 12.53 -4.62 -5.61
CA LYS A 201 13.45 -5.53 -6.26
C LYS A 201 13.12 -5.68 -7.75
N GLU A 202 11.85 -5.90 -8.09
CA GLU A 202 11.39 -6.00 -9.48
C GLU A 202 11.69 -4.72 -10.27
N ALA A 203 11.45 -3.55 -9.69
CA ALA A 203 11.79 -2.26 -10.31
C ALA A 203 13.31 -2.12 -10.53
N ASN A 204 14.12 -2.55 -9.55
CA ASN A 204 15.58 -2.51 -9.66
C ASN A 204 16.12 -3.50 -10.70
N ASP A 205 15.57 -4.70 -10.77
CA ASP A 205 15.95 -5.73 -11.74
C ASP A 205 15.57 -5.27 -13.17
N ALA A 206 14.40 -4.65 -13.35
CA ALA A 206 13.99 -4.03 -14.61
C ALA A 206 14.96 -2.91 -15.03
N LYS A 207 15.35 -2.04 -14.10
CA LYS A 207 16.36 -0.98 -14.34
C LYS A 207 17.71 -1.58 -14.75
N THR A 208 18.14 -2.64 -14.07
CA THR A 208 19.43 -3.30 -14.35
C THR A 208 19.43 -3.95 -15.74
N LYS A 209 18.35 -4.65 -16.08
CA LYS A 209 18.16 -5.25 -17.41
C LYS A 209 18.17 -4.17 -18.50
N LEU A 210 17.48 -3.05 -18.27
CA LEU A 210 17.49 -1.89 -19.16
C LEU A 210 18.93 -1.39 -19.39
N LEU A 211 19.67 -1.08 -18.33
CA LEU A 211 21.07 -0.61 -18.42
C LEU A 211 21.98 -1.58 -19.17
N SER A 212 21.76 -2.89 -19.00
CA SER A 212 22.49 -3.93 -19.73
C SER A 212 22.19 -3.89 -21.24
N ILE A 213 20.92 -3.78 -21.63
CA ILE A 213 20.51 -3.62 -23.04
C ILE A 213 21.13 -2.33 -23.62
N LEU A 214 21.14 -1.23 -22.86
CA LEU A 214 21.77 0.03 -23.33
C LEU A 214 23.24 -0.17 -23.68
N SER A 215 23.95 -0.80 -22.76
CA SER A 215 25.39 -1.00 -22.88
C SER A 215 25.74 -1.86 -24.09
N HIS A 216 24.89 -2.84 -24.42
CA HIS A 216 25.05 -3.69 -25.58
C HIS A 216 24.75 -2.92 -26.88
N ASP A 217 23.58 -2.30 -26.97
CA ASP A 217 23.09 -1.74 -28.22
C ASP A 217 23.76 -0.40 -28.58
N LEU A 218 24.36 0.31 -27.62
CA LEU A 218 25.20 1.49 -27.90
C LEU A 218 26.62 1.13 -28.34
N ARG A 219 27.14 -0.04 -27.96
CA ARG A 219 28.51 -0.44 -28.30
C ARG A 219 28.71 -0.60 -29.80
N SER A 220 27.74 -1.21 -30.48
CA SER A 220 27.81 -1.46 -31.93
C SER A 220 27.91 -0.17 -32.76
N PRO A 221 27.00 0.83 -32.63
CA PRO A 221 27.10 2.07 -33.38
C PRO A 221 28.34 2.90 -33.01
N LEU A 222 28.74 2.93 -31.73
CA LEU A 222 29.95 3.64 -31.32
C LEU A 222 31.21 3.03 -31.94
N ASN A 223 31.31 1.70 -31.99
CA ASN A 223 32.40 1.02 -32.68
C ASN A 223 32.39 1.34 -34.19
N SER A 224 31.21 1.39 -34.83
CA SER A 224 31.10 1.75 -36.24
C SER A 224 31.52 3.19 -36.51
N ILE A 225 31.11 4.13 -35.65
CA ILE A 225 31.53 5.53 -35.73
C ILE A 225 33.05 5.64 -35.58
N GLN A 226 33.62 4.92 -34.60
CA GLN A 226 35.07 4.86 -34.40
C GLN A 226 35.79 4.34 -35.64
N SER A 227 35.36 3.22 -36.22
CA SER A 227 35.99 2.65 -37.42
C SER A 227 35.90 3.58 -38.63
N PHE A 228 34.79 4.30 -38.83
CA PHE A 228 34.71 5.30 -39.90
C PHE A 228 35.67 6.47 -39.68
N LEU A 229 35.89 6.89 -38.43
CA LEU A 229 36.86 7.93 -38.09
C LEU A 229 38.30 7.44 -38.31
N GLU A 230 38.63 6.22 -37.88
CA GLU A 230 39.94 5.59 -38.10
C GLU A 230 40.27 5.52 -39.60
N ILE A 231 39.32 5.06 -40.44
CA ILE A 231 39.50 5.03 -41.90
C ILE A 231 39.74 6.44 -42.47
N LEU A 232 39.02 7.45 -41.99
CA LEU A 232 39.19 8.83 -42.46
C LEU A 232 40.52 9.47 -42.04
N ILE A 233 41.16 8.97 -40.98
CA ILE A 233 42.44 9.48 -40.46
C ILE A 233 43.62 8.73 -41.09
N ASP A 234 43.54 7.40 -41.16
CA ASP A 234 44.68 6.55 -41.47
C ASP A 234 44.80 6.17 -42.95
N MET A 235 43.73 6.28 -43.74
CA MET A 235 43.73 5.90 -45.15
C MET A 235 43.78 7.12 -46.08
N ASP A 236 44.63 7.04 -47.10
CA ASP A 236 44.68 8.03 -48.17
C ASP A 236 43.56 7.71 -49.19
N LEU A 237 42.47 8.47 -49.09
CA LEU A 237 41.22 8.23 -49.83
C LEU A 237 41.03 9.27 -50.91
N GLU A 238 40.55 8.84 -52.08
CA GLU A 238 40.07 9.77 -53.11
C GLU A 238 38.86 10.58 -52.59
N GLU A 239 38.63 11.77 -53.16
CA GLU A 239 37.59 12.69 -52.67
C GLU A 239 36.18 12.07 -52.67
N ASP A 240 35.88 11.23 -53.66
CA ASP A 240 34.58 10.56 -53.75
C ASP A 240 34.40 9.48 -52.66
N GLU A 241 35.46 8.73 -52.34
CA GLU A 241 35.46 7.74 -51.25
C GLU A 241 35.35 8.41 -49.89
N ARG A 242 36.12 9.48 -49.67
CA ARG A 242 36.07 10.32 -48.46
C ARG A 242 34.67 10.89 -48.25
N LYS A 243 34.01 11.35 -49.32
CA LYS A 243 32.64 11.87 -49.27
C LYS A 243 31.61 10.79 -48.95
N ALA A 244 31.78 9.58 -49.50
CA ALA A 244 30.92 8.43 -49.19
C ALA A 244 31.02 8.03 -47.71
N ILE A 245 32.23 7.93 -47.15
CA ILE A 245 32.44 7.59 -45.74
C ILE A 245 31.86 8.66 -44.81
N LYS A 246 32.07 9.96 -45.11
CA LYS A 246 31.44 11.06 -44.36
C LYS A 246 29.92 10.96 -44.34
N LYS A 247 29.29 10.56 -45.46
CA LYS A 247 27.84 10.37 -45.54
C LYS A 247 27.37 9.17 -44.70
N SER A 248 28.11 8.06 -44.71
CA SER A 248 27.84 6.89 -43.86
C SER A 248 28.01 7.19 -42.38
N LEU A 249 29.07 7.89 -42.00
CA LEU A 249 29.31 8.36 -40.62
C LEU A 249 28.14 9.24 -40.13
N LEU A 250 27.74 10.24 -40.93
CA LEU A 250 26.61 11.10 -40.57
C LEU A 250 25.30 10.31 -40.40
N LYS A 251 25.07 9.30 -41.26
CA LYS A 251 23.91 8.41 -41.15
C LYS A 251 23.95 7.61 -39.85
N GLU A 252 25.10 7.03 -39.50
CA GLU A 252 25.25 6.22 -38.29
C GLU A 252 25.09 7.05 -37.02
N THR A 253 25.65 8.26 -36.99
CA THR A 253 25.44 9.21 -35.88
C THR A 253 23.96 9.57 -35.71
N LYS A 254 23.24 9.85 -36.81
CA LYS A 254 21.80 10.14 -36.77
C LYS A 254 20.97 8.95 -36.28
N ASN A 255 21.31 7.74 -36.69
CA ASN A 255 20.66 6.52 -36.23
C ASN A 255 20.86 6.32 -34.72
N THR A 256 22.10 6.47 -34.26
CA THR A 256 22.47 6.37 -32.83
C THR A 256 21.73 7.39 -31.99
N GLN A 257 21.65 8.65 -32.46
CA GLN A 257 20.92 9.72 -31.78
C GLN A 257 19.42 9.41 -31.69
N THR A 258 18.82 8.90 -32.78
CA THR A 258 17.40 8.50 -32.80
C THR A 258 17.12 7.36 -31.82
N MET A 259 18.02 6.37 -31.79
CA MET A 259 17.93 5.26 -30.84
C MET A 259 18.00 5.76 -29.40
N LEU A 260 18.95 6.63 -29.08
CA LEU A 260 19.11 7.21 -27.75
C LEU A 260 17.88 8.02 -27.33
N PHE A 261 17.27 8.77 -28.25
CA PHE A 261 16.05 9.54 -27.99
C PHE A 261 14.84 8.65 -27.72
N ASN A 262 14.62 7.61 -28.55
CA ASN A 262 13.53 6.65 -28.36
C ASN A 262 13.66 5.93 -27.01
N LEU A 263 14.89 5.58 -26.65
CA LEU A 263 15.22 4.92 -25.40
C LEU A 263 15.01 5.83 -24.17
N LEU A 264 15.46 7.09 -24.24
CA LEU A 264 15.25 8.05 -23.16
C LEU A 264 13.75 8.29 -22.93
N SER A 265 12.98 8.37 -24.02
CA SER A 265 11.52 8.50 -23.99
C SER A 265 10.87 7.29 -23.31
N TRP A 266 11.32 6.08 -23.64
CA TRP A 266 10.83 4.84 -23.01
C TRP A 266 11.24 4.73 -21.53
N THR A 267 12.47 5.10 -21.18
CA THR A 267 12.96 5.07 -19.79
C THR A 267 12.19 6.06 -18.92
N LYS A 268 11.92 7.26 -19.43
CA LYS A 268 11.11 8.27 -18.76
C LYS A 268 9.66 7.79 -18.55
N ALA A 269 9.11 7.04 -19.51
CA ALA A 269 7.80 6.40 -19.34
C ALA A 269 7.75 5.39 -18.20
N GLN A 270 8.86 4.70 -17.92
CA GLN A 270 8.94 3.68 -16.89
C GLN A 270 9.28 4.22 -15.50
N MET A 271 10.10 5.28 -15.38
CA MET A 271 10.61 5.78 -14.09
C MET A 271 9.64 6.69 -13.32
N ASP A 272 8.80 7.47 -13.99
CA ASP A 272 7.92 8.47 -13.34
C ASP A 272 6.58 7.88 -12.82
N GLY A 273 6.46 6.55 -12.72
CA GLY A 273 5.20 5.88 -12.33
C GLY A 273 4.15 5.87 -13.45
N GLY A 274 4.60 6.02 -14.69
CA GLY A 274 3.79 6.19 -15.89
C GLY A 274 4.16 7.49 -16.60
N VAL A 275 3.81 7.60 -17.88
CA VAL A 275 3.99 8.87 -18.59
C VAL A 275 2.92 9.86 -18.14
N LYS A 276 3.31 11.08 -17.77
CA LYS A 276 2.36 12.20 -17.71
C LYS A 276 1.89 12.53 -19.12
N VAL A 277 0.75 11.96 -19.51
CA VAL A 277 0.11 12.23 -20.80
C VAL A 277 -0.55 13.60 -20.74
N ASN A 278 -0.12 14.53 -21.57
CA ASN A 278 -0.75 15.85 -21.69
C ASN A 278 -1.78 15.81 -22.82
N LEU A 279 -3.01 15.38 -22.48
CA LEU A 279 -4.09 15.29 -23.45
C LEU A 279 -4.58 16.68 -23.87
N VAL A 280 -4.45 16.97 -25.17
CA VAL A 280 -4.94 18.19 -25.80
C VAL A 280 -5.79 17.84 -27.02
N LYS A 281 -6.70 18.74 -27.42
CA LYS A 281 -7.41 18.61 -28.70
C LYS A 281 -6.46 18.98 -29.83
N LEU A 282 -6.35 18.10 -30.82
CA LEU A 282 -5.41 18.21 -31.93
C LEU A 282 -6.12 17.96 -33.25
N ASN A 283 -5.69 18.65 -34.30
CA ASN A 283 -6.07 18.31 -35.68
C ASN A 283 -5.16 17.20 -36.20
N LEU A 284 -5.70 15.99 -36.41
CA LEU A 284 -4.93 14.84 -36.87
C LEU A 284 -4.32 15.04 -38.26
N TYR A 285 -5.01 15.78 -39.13
CA TYR A 285 -4.52 16.08 -40.48
C TYR A 285 -3.21 16.88 -40.43
N GLU A 286 -3.18 17.95 -39.64
CA GLU A 286 -2.00 18.82 -39.48
C GLU A 286 -0.81 18.07 -38.86
N VAL A 287 -1.09 17.21 -37.86
CA VAL A 287 -0.05 16.39 -37.24
C VAL A 287 0.54 15.41 -38.25
N MET A 288 -0.30 14.77 -39.07
CA MET A 288 0.15 13.85 -40.12
C MET A 288 0.97 14.58 -41.19
N GLU A 289 0.52 15.73 -41.71
CA GLU A 289 1.27 16.54 -42.68
C GLU A 289 2.66 16.90 -42.16
N THR A 290 2.74 17.40 -40.92
CA THR A 290 4.03 17.75 -40.29
C THR A 290 4.97 16.53 -40.25
N CYS A 291 4.44 15.34 -39.97
CA CYS A 291 5.21 14.11 -39.94
C CYS A 291 5.66 13.64 -41.33
N ILE A 292 4.83 13.83 -42.36
CA ILE A 292 5.14 13.48 -43.75
C ILE A 292 6.25 14.39 -44.28
N GLU A 293 6.16 15.70 -44.04
CA GLU A 293 7.19 16.68 -44.44
C GLU A 293 8.58 16.31 -43.89
N MET A 294 8.65 15.91 -42.62
CA MET A 294 9.90 15.46 -41.99
C MET A 294 10.52 14.22 -42.66
N GLN A 295 9.72 13.39 -43.34
CA GLN A 295 10.18 12.16 -43.99
C GLN A 295 10.35 12.28 -45.50
N GLN A 296 10.06 13.46 -46.06
CA GLN A 296 9.98 13.67 -47.50
C GLN A 296 11.31 13.41 -48.21
N THR A 297 12.44 13.78 -47.60
CA THR A 297 13.78 13.49 -48.15
C THR A 297 14.02 11.98 -48.27
N SER A 298 13.74 11.21 -47.21
CA SER A 298 13.94 9.76 -47.22
C SER A 298 12.98 9.03 -48.16
N ALA A 299 11.73 9.50 -48.27
CA ALA A 299 10.77 8.99 -49.24
C ALA A 299 11.21 9.29 -50.68
N ALA A 300 11.71 10.50 -50.94
CA ALA A 300 12.21 10.92 -52.26
C ALA A 300 13.43 10.12 -52.72
N GLU A 301 14.35 9.77 -51.82
CA GLU A 301 15.50 8.91 -52.13
C GLU A 301 15.07 7.55 -52.69
N LYS A 302 13.94 7.00 -52.24
CA LYS A 302 13.33 5.76 -52.76
C LYS A 302 12.23 5.99 -53.80
N LYS A 303 11.95 7.24 -54.19
CA LYS A 303 10.82 7.61 -55.06
C LYS A 303 9.46 7.10 -54.55
N ILE A 304 9.27 7.06 -53.23
CA ILE A 304 8.02 6.63 -52.60
C ILE A 304 7.05 7.81 -52.53
N SER A 305 5.80 7.58 -52.93
CA SER A 305 4.71 8.55 -52.78
C SER A 305 4.01 8.35 -51.43
N ILE A 306 3.92 9.40 -50.61
CA ILE A 306 3.14 9.38 -49.37
C ILE A 306 1.88 10.21 -49.56
N ARG A 307 0.71 9.61 -49.36
CA ARG A 307 -0.60 10.27 -49.50
C ARG A 307 -1.30 10.39 -48.15
N ASN A 308 -1.58 11.63 -47.74
CA ASN A 308 -2.43 11.90 -46.60
C ASN A 308 -3.90 11.97 -47.04
N ARG A 309 -4.71 11.02 -46.58
CA ARG A 309 -6.17 10.95 -46.79
C ARG A 309 -6.94 11.07 -45.48
N VAL A 310 -6.30 11.57 -44.42
CA VAL A 310 -7.00 11.99 -43.20
C VAL A 310 -7.90 13.17 -43.57
N GLU A 311 -9.13 13.22 -43.05
CA GLU A 311 -10.00 14.37 -43.32
C GLU A 311 -9.46 15.63 -42.61
N PRO A 312 -9.42 16.81 -43.28
CA PRO A 312 -8.80 18.03 -42.74
C PRO A 312 -9.35 18.53 -41.39
N HIS A 313 -10.56 18.11 -41.01
CA HIS A 313 -11.25 18.52 -39.80
C HIS A 313 -11.26 17.45 -38.71
N THR A 314 -10.53 16.35 -38.90
CA THR A 314 -10.44 15.25 -37.92
C THR A 314 -9.79 15.73 -36.63
N CYS A 315 -10.60 15.92 -35.59
CA CYS A 315 -10.13 16.31 -34.26
C CYS A 315 -10.02 15.10 -33.34
N ILE A 316 -8.88 14.95 -32.65
CA ILE A 316 -8.65 13.90 -31.67
C ILE A 316 -8.13 14.49 -30.35
N THR A 317 -8.29 13.75 -29.26
CA THR A 317 -7.70 14.08 -27.96
C THR A 317 -6.48 13.18 -27.73
N ALA A 318 -5.29 13.74 -27.77
CA ALA A 318 -4.05 12.98 -27.59
C ALA A 318 -2.92 13.89 -27.06
N ASP A 319 -1.81 13.27 -26.65
CA ASP A 319 -0.54 13.96 -26.42
C ASP A 319 0.19 14.16 -27.75
N LEU A 320 0.51 15.41 -28.08
CA LEU A 320 1.07 15.79 -29.38
C LEU A 320 2.42 15.13 -29.65
N ASP A 321 3.30 15.11 -28.65
CA ASP A 321 4.67 14.62 -28.82
C ASP A 321 4.68 13.10 -28.93
N MET A 322 3.85 12.42 -28.14
CA MET A 322 3.64 10.98 -28.26
C MET A 322 3.07 10.57 -29.61
N LEU A 323 2.04 11.29 -30.08
CA LEU A 323 1.40 10.98 -31.34
C LEU A 323 2.38 11.17 -32.51
N LYS A 324 3.15 12.27 -32.52
CA LYS A 324 4.23 12.49 -33.49
C LYS A 324 5.28 11.37 -33.45
N LEU A 325 5.64 10.90 -32.26
CA LEU A 325 6.58 9.79 -32.10
C LEU A 325 6.05 8.51 -32.76
N VAL A 326 4.80 8.14 -32.47
CA VAL A 326 4.15 6.95 -33.06
C VAL A 326 4.09 7.06 -34.58
N ILE A 327 3.55 8.17 -35.10
CA ILE A 327 3.41 8.39 -36.56
C ILE A 327 4.77 8.33 -37.26
N ARG A 328 5.79 9.00 -36.71
CA ARG A 328 7.14 8.97 -37.29
C ARG A 328 7.73 7.58 -37.31
N ASN A 329 7.52 6.79 -36.25
CA ASN A 329 8.04 5.42 -36.19
C ASN A 329 7.37 4.53 -37.25
N LEU A 330 6.05 4.62 -37.37
CA LEU A 330 5.29 3.90 -38.39
C LEU A 330 5.68 4.33 -39.82
N LEU A 331 5.76 5.64 -40.10
CA LEU A 331 6.19 6.15 -41.41
C LEU A 331 7.63 5.71 -41.75
N ASN A 332 8.55 5.75 -40.79
CA ASN A 332 9.93 5.33 -41.02
C ASN A 332 10.00 3.83 -41.35
N ASN A 333 9.25 2.99 -40.64
CA ASN A 333 9.13 1.57 -40.97
C ASN A 333 8.52 1.36 -42.36
N ALA A 334 7.42 2.05 -42.67
CA ALA A 334 6.78 1.97 -43.98
C ALA A 334 7.76 2.35 -45.11
N ILE A 335 8.51 3.45 -45.00
CA ILE A 335 9.53 3.86 -45.99
C ILE A 335 10.66 2.82 -46.07
N LYS A 336 11.11 2.28 -44.93
CA LYS A 336 12.17 1.27 -44.88
C LYS A 336 11.81 0.01 -45.66
N PHE A 337 10.58 -0.49 -45.52
CA PHE A 337 10.12 -1.77 -46.08
C PHE A 337 9.39 -1.66 -47.42
N THR A 338 9.01 -0.45 -47.82
CA THR A 338 8.49 -0.17 -49.16
C THR A 338 9.61 -0.20 -50.20
N ARG A 339 9.33 -0.81 -51.36
CA ARG A 339 10.24 -0.88 -52.52
C ARG A 339 10.35 0.48 -53.21
N ASN A 340 11.39 0.66 -54.02
CA ASN A 340 11.54 1.90 -54.80
C ASN A 340 10.33 2.12 -55.73
N GLY A 341 9.82 3.35 -55.78
CA GLY A 341 8.62 3.69 -56.56
C GLY A 341 7.29 3.29 -55.89
N GLY A 342 7.32 2.81 -54.65
CA GLY A 342 6.12 2.38 -53.93
C GLY A 342 5.26 3.52 -53.38
N GLU A 343 4.27 3.15 -52.57
CA GLU A 343 3.25 4.06 -52.05
C GLU A 343 2.95 3.77 -50.57
N ILE A 344 2.76 4.85 -49.81
CA ILE A 344 2.26 4.84 -48.43
C ILE A 344 1.02 5.73 -48.36
N VAL A 345 -0.05 5.25 -47.71
CA VAL A 345 -1.32 5.97 -47.56
C VAL A 345 -1.67 6.06 -46.08
N ALA A 346 -1.93 7.28 -45.60
CA ALA A 346 -2.45 7.55 -44.26
C ALA A 346 -3.96 7.83 -44.34
N GLU A 347 -4.77 7.05 -43.63
CA GLU A 347 -6.23 7.19 -43.59
C GLU A 347 -6.72 7.19 -42.13
N SER A 348 -7.81 7.90 -41.85
CA SER A 348 -8.45 7.90 -40.54
C SER A 348 -9.92 7.51 -40.63
N LYS A 349 -10.43 6.80 -39.62
CA LYS A 349 -11.85 6.46 -39.50
C LYS A 349 -12.29 6.53 -38.04
N GLU A 350 -13.53 6.95 -37.80
CA GLU A 350 -14.16 6.79 -36.49
C GLU A 350 -14.91 5.46 -36.41
N SER A 351 -14.71 4.72 -35.32
CA SER A 351 -15.47 3.49 -35.00
C SER A 351 -15.66 3.39 -33.49
N ASP A 352 -16.90 3.17 -33.05
CA ASP A 352 -17.24 2.93 -31.63
C ASP A 352 -16.72 4.01 -30.66
N GLY A 353 -16.73 5.28 -31.10
CA GLY A 353 -16.22 6.41 -30.33
C GLY A 353 -14.69 6.47 -30.24
N MET A 354 -13.97 5.66 -31.01
CA MET A 354 -12.52 5.68 -31.15
C MET A 354 -12.08 6.16 -32.53
N GLY A 355 -11.03 6.99 -32.58
CA GLY A 355 -10.35 7.37 -33.81
C GLY A 355 -9.31 6.32 -34.20
N ILE A 356 -9.47 5.72 -35.38
CA ILE A 356 -8.55 4.73 -35.95
C ILE A 356 -7.69 5.44 -37.00
N LEU A 357 -6.38 5.50 -36.77
CA LEU A 357 -5.39 5.94 -37.77
C LEU A 357 -4.76 4.70 -38.42
N THR A 358 -4.81 4.63 -39.74
CA THR A 358 -4.24 3.55 -40.55
C THR A 358 -3.11 4.10 -41.41
N LEU A 359 -1.94 3.47 -41.36
CA LEU A 359 -0.85 3.69 -42.29
C LEU A 359 -0.66 2.41 -43.11
N LYS A 360 -0.93 2.49 -44.41
CA LYS A 360 -0.84 1.37 -45.34
C LYS A 360 0.31 1.58 -46.29
N ASP A 361 1.25 0.64 -46.35
CA ASP A 361 2.28 0.58 -47.36
C ASP A 361 2.05 -0.59 -48.34
N ASN A 362 2.69 -0.52 -49.52
CA ASN A 362 2.71 -1.61 -50.50
C ASN A 362 4.06 -2.33 -50.56
N GLY A 363 4.75 -2.40 -49.41
CA GLY A 363 6.06 -3.01 -49.27
C GLY A 363 6.05 -4.54 -49.23
N ILE A 364 7.13 -5.09 -48.68
CA ILE A 364 7.39 -6.54 -48.65
C ILE A 364 6.45 -7.34 -47.73
N GLY A 365 5.69 -6.66 -46.87
CA GLY A 365 4.84 -7.29 -45.86
C GLY A 365 5.63 -7.93 -44.72
N ILE A 366 4.90 -8.44 -43.73
CA ILE A 366 5.44 -9.23 -42.62
C ILE A 366 4.91 -10.65 -42.84
N ALA A 367 5.81 -11.64 -42.92
CA ALA A 367 5.38 -13.04 -42.99
C ALA A 367 4.57 -13.38 -41.73
N ALA A 368 3.52 -14.18 -41.86
CA ALA A 368 2.85 -14.72 -40.67
C ALA A 368 3.85 -15.61 -39.94
N ASP A 369 4.24 -15.21 -38.73
CA ASP A 369 5.15 -16.00 -37.91
C ASP A 369 4.55 -17.39 -37.66
N ASN A 370 5.36 -18.42 -37.90
CA ASN A 370 5.17 -19.77 -37.36
C ASN A 370 5.73 -19.84 -35.94
#